data_AF-A0A7J7FHS2-F1
#
_entry.id   AF-A0A7J7FHS2-F1
#
_cell.length_a   1.000
_cell.length_b   1.000
_cell.length_c   1.000
_cell.angle_alpha   90.00
_cell.angle_beta   90.00
_cell.angle_gamma   90.00
#
_symmetry.space_group_name_H-M   'P 1'
#
loop_
_entity.id
_entity.type
_entity.pdbx_description
1 polymer ?
#
loop_
_entity_poly.entity_id
_entity_poly.type
_entity_poly.pdbx_seq_one_letter_code
_entity_poly.pdbx_strand_id
1 'polypeptide(L)'
;MGEHLGQDPSPGFPAFESWASPPRLTPPSPKPHRLVSEVEQLNASLVALREKLLEAEQSLRNLEDTRMSLEKDIAVQTNSLFIDRQKCMAHRARYPAVLQLAGYQ
;
A
#
# COMPACT_ATOMS: atom_id res chain seq x y z
N MET A 1 -94.65 -39.70 36.93
CA MET A 1 -93.42 -40.51 36.75
C MET A 1 -93.17 -40.59 35.26
N GLY A 2 -91.95 -40.28 34.82
CA GLY A 2 -91.52 -40.30 33.41
C GLY A 2 -92.00 -39.07 32.61
N GLU A 3 -91.20 -38.40 31.78
CA GLU A 3 -89.83 -38.65 31.32
C GLU A 3 -89.17 -37.30 31.00
N HIS A 4 -87.92 -37.16 31.42
CA HIS A 4 -86.99 -36.12 31.00
C HIS A 4 -86.68 -36.32 29.51
N LEU A 5 -86.97 -35.33 28.66
CA LEU A 5 -86.25 -35.17 27.39
C LEU A 5 -85.26 -34.03 27.58
N GLY A 6 -84.06 -34.41 27.99
CA GLY A 6 -82.90 -33.55 28.07
C GLY A 6 -82.57 -33.01 26.68
N GLN A 7 -82.29 -31.71 26.64
CA GLN A 7 -81.52 -31.11 25.56
C GLN A 7 -80.12 -31.71 25.61
N ASP A 8 -79.71 -32.39 24.54
CA ASP A 8 -78.31 -32.71 24.30
C ASP A 8 -77.58 -31.41 23.88
N PRO A 9 -76.63 -30.86 24.67
CA PRO A 9 -75.69 -29.91 24.13
C PRO A 9 -74.70 -30.67 23.23
N SER A 10 -74.58 -30.24 21.97
CA SER A 10 -73.58 -30.75 21.04
C SER A 10 -72.18 -30.71 21.67
N PRO A 11 -71.33 -31.75 21.46
CA PRO A 11 -69.96 -31.75 21.98
C PRO A 11 -69.16 -30.64 21.31
N GLY A 12 -68.50 -29.83 22.15
CA GLY A 12 -67.72 -28.67 21.75
C GLY A 12 -66.71 -28.98 20.64
N PHE A 13 -66.66 -28.09 19.66
CA PHE A 13 -65.54 -28.01 18.73
C PHE A 13 -64.24 -27.89 19.55
N PRO A 14 -63.21 -28.71 19.30
CA PRO A 14 -61.92 -28.51 19.95
C PRO A 14 -61.39 -27.15 19.53
N ALA A 15 -60.97 -26.35 20.52
CA ALA A 15 -60.44 -25.02 20.35
C ALA A 15 -59.43 -24.98 19.20
N PHE A 16 -59.72 -24.15 18.20
CA PHE A 16 -58.86 -23.76 17.09
C PHE A 16 -57.56 -23.05 17.54
N GLU A 17 -57.23 -23.08 18.84
CA GLU A 17 -56.14 -22.33 19.45
C GLU A 17 -54.81 -23.11 19.52
N SER A 18 -54.77 -24.39 19.16
CA SER A 18 -53.51 -25.17 19.25
C SER A 18 -52.55 -25.01 18.07
N TRP A 19 -53.00 -24.47 16.93
CA TRP A 19 -52.12 -24.23 15.77
C TRP A 19 -51.42 -22.85 15.80
N ALA A 20 -51.77 -22.00 16.75
CA ALA A 20 -51.28 -20.62 16.82
C ALA A 20 -50.05 -20.47 17.75
N SER A 21 -49.19 -21.48 17.85
CA SER A 21 -47.84 -21.26 18.39
C SER A 21 -46.97 -20.68 17.28
N PRO A 22 -46.57 -19.39 17.33
CA PRO A 22 -45.70 -18.83 16.30
C PRO A 22 -44.37 -19.59 16.29
N PRO A 23 -43.81 -19.91 15.11
CA PRO A 23 -42.52 -20.58 15.03
C PRO A 23 -41.48 -19.72 15.72
N ARG A 24 -40.76 -20.30 16.67
CA ARG A 24 -39.70 -19.62 17.42
C ARG A 24 -38.59 -19.28 16.43
N LEU A 25 -38.59 -18.04 15.92
CA LEU A 25 -37.54 -17.52 15.05
C LEU A 25 -36.23 -17.51 15.84
N THR A 26 -35.34 -18.46 15.56
CA THR A 26 -33.97 -18.40 16.06
C THR A 26 -33.32 -17.15 15.47
N PRO A 27 -32.67 -16.30 16.28
CA PRO A 27 -32.02 -15.09 15.76
C PRO A 27 -31.02 -15.48 14.66
N PRO A 28 -30.95 -14.72 13.55
CA PRO A 28 -29.99 -15.01 12.49
C PRO A 28 -28.59 -15.01 13.10
N SER A 29 -27.84 -16.09 12.87
CA SER A 29 -26.48 -16.21 13.37
C SER A 29 -25.65 -14.98 12.96
N PRO A 30 -24.84 -14.38 13.85
CA PRO A 30 -24.12 -13.13 13.59
C PRO A 30 -22.95 -13.39 12.64
N LYS A 31 -23.25 -13.60 11.36
CA LYS A 31 -22.28 -13.71 10.27
C LYS A 31 -21.93 -12.38 9.56
N PRO A 32 -22.77 -11.32 9.54
CA PRO A 32 -22.49 -10.16 8.69
C PRO A 32 -21.30 -9.32 9.17
N HIS A 33 -20.96 -9.36 10.46
CA HIS A 33 -19.90 -8.51 11.03
C HIS A 33 -18.49 -8.92 10.60
N ARG A 34 -18.24 -10.22 10.42
CA ARG A 34 -16.91 -10.74 10.10
C ARG A 34 -16.48 -10.37 8.68
N LEU A 35 -17.36 -10.55 7.70
CA LEU A 35 -17.07 -10.21 6.31
C LEU A 35 -16.86 -8.71 6.11
N VAL A 36 -17.66 -7.88 6.79
CA VAL A 36 -17.49 -6.43 6.75
C VAL A 36 -16.12 -6.03 7.31
N SER A 37 -15.72 -6.59 8.45
CA SER A 37 -14.39 -6.33 9.04
C SER A 37 -13.24 -6.80 8.13
N GLU A 38 -13.36 -7.97 7.49
CA GLU A 38 -12.35 -8.46 6.54
C GLU A 38 -12.23 -7.52 5.33
N VAL A 39 -13.34 -7.02 4.79
CA VAL A 39 -13.33 -6.05 3.69
C VAL A 39 -12.68 -4.73 4.11
N GLU A 40 -12.98 -4.23 5.30
CA GLU A 40 -12.36 -3.02 5.85
C GLU A 40 -10.84 -3.19 6.02
N GLN A 41 -10.39 -4.33 6.54
CA GLN A 41 -8.97 -4.66 6.68
C GLN A 41 -8.26 -4.78 5.33
N LEU A 42 -8.90 -5.40 4.34
CA LEU A 42 -8.36 -5.50 2.98
C LEU A 42 -8.27 -4.11 2.33
N ASN A 43 -9.29 -3.27 2.51
CA ASN A 43 -9.27 -1.90 1.98
C ASN A 43 -8.15 -1.07 2.63
N ALA A 44 -7.98 -1.16 3.96
CA ALA A 44 -6.88 -0.50 4.65
C ALA A 44 -5.51 -0.98 4.15
N SER A 45 -5.36 -2.29 3.95
CA SER A 45 -4.13 -2.88 3.41
C SER A 45 -3.87 -2.41 1.98
N LEU A 46 -4.90 -2.31 1.15
CA LEU A 46 -4.81 -1.83 -0.22
C LEU A 46 -4.39 -0.36 -0.29
N VAL A 47 -4.95 0.50 0.58
CA VAL A 47 -4.53 1.91 0.71
C VAL A 47 -3.06 1.98 1.11
N ALA A 48 -2.65 1.26 2.15
CA ALA A 48 -1.27 1.26 2.62
C ALA A 48 -0.28 0.74 1.55
N LEU A 49 -0.66 -0.27 0.76
CA LEU A 49 0.17 -0.76 -0.34
C LEU A 49 0.29 0.28 -1.48
N ARG A 50 -0.78 1.00 -1.79
CA ARG A 50 -0.73 2.08 -2.80
C ARG A 50 0.14 3.25 -2.36
N GLU A 51 0.07 3.63 -1.09
CA GLU A 51 0.94 4.67 -0.53
C GLU A 51 2.42 4.26 -0.61
N LYS A 52 2.74 3.03 -0.19
CA LYS A 52 4.11 2.49 -0.31
C LYS A 52 4.59 2.43 -1.76
N LEU A 53 3.72 2.10 -2.70
CA LEU A 53 4.05 2.08 -4.12
C LEU A 53 4.40 3.49 -4.61
N LEU A 54 3.58 4.49 -4.30
CA LEU A 54 3.84 5.88 -4.66
C LEU A 54 5.15 6.40 -4.05
N GLU A 55 5.42 6.08 -2.79
CA GLU A 55 6.66 6.44 -2.11
C GLU A 55 7.87 5.78 -2.77
N ALA A 56 7.79 4.49 -3.10
CA ALA A 56 8.85 3.76 -3.78
C ALA A 56 9.12 4.31 -5.19
N GLU A 57 8.06 4.61 -5.96
CA GLU A 57 8.18 5.23 -7.29
C GLU A 57 8.81 6.63 -7.21
N GLN A 58 8.45 7.42 -6.20
CA GLN A 58 9.06 8.73 -6.00
C GLN A 58 10.54 8.62 -5.60
N SER A 59 10.86 7.67 -4.71
CA SER A 59 12.24 7.39 -4.32
C SER A 59 13.08 6.97 -5.54
N LEU A 60 12.54 6.11 -6.39
CA LEU A 60 13.20 5.69 -7.62
C LEU A 60 13.51 6.88 -8.53
N ARG A 61 12.52 7.75 -8.79
CA ARG A 61 12.73 8.97 -9.60
C ARG A 61 13.85 9.85 -9.05
N ASN A 62 13.85 10.09 -7.74
CA ASN A 62 14.89 10.89 -7.09
C ASN A 62 16.29 10.26 -7.21
N LEU A 63 16.38 8.93 -7.11
CA LEU A 63 17.64 8.20 -7.28
C LEU A 63 18.14 8.26 -8.72
N GLU A 64 17.25 8.16 -9.71
CA GLU A 64 17.59 8.30 -11.13
C GLU A 64 18.11 9.70 -11.45
N ASP A 65 17.46 10.76 -10.94
CA ASP A 65 17.93 12.13 -11.08
C ASP A 65 19.32 12.33 -10.46
N THR A 66 19.51 11.81 -9.25
CA THR A 66 20.81 11.87 -8.55
C THR A 66 21.89 11.13 -9.34
N ARG A 67 21.57 9.94 -9.86
CA ARG A 67 22.49 9.14 -10.69
C ARG A 67 22.92 9.93 -11.92
N MET A 68 21.96 10.52 -12.64
CA MET A 68 22.23 11.31 -13.84
C MET A 68 23.11 12.53 -13.53
N SER A 69 22.85 13.22 -12.42
CA SER A 69 23.69 14.33 -11.97
C SER A 69 25.13 13.88 -11.70
N LEU A 70 25.32 12.76 -10.99
CA LEU A 70 26.65 12.24 -10.69
C LEU A 70 27.39 11.78 -11.95
N GLU A 71 26.70 11.13 -12.89
CA GLU A 71 27.28 10.73 -14.17
C GLU A 71 27.79 11.94 -14.97
N LYS A 72 27.03 13.04 -14.96
CA LYS A 72 27.45 14.30 -15.57
C LYS A 72 28.69 14.88 -14.89
N ASP A 73 28.72 14.92 -13.56
CA ASP A 73 29.85 15.46 -12.81
C ASP A 73 31.13 14.64 -13.04
N ILE A 74 31.01 13.30 -13.07
CA ILE A 74 32.12 12.40 -13.40
C ILE A 74 32.65 12.70 -14.81
N ALA A 75 31.77 12.89 -15.79
CA ALA A 75 32.18 13.22 -17.15
C ALA A 75 32.94 14.55 -17.22
N VAL A 76 32.45 15.58 -16.51
CA VAL A 76 33.11 16.90 -16.44
C VAL A 76 34.48 16.81 -15.76
N GLN A 77 34.58 16.10 -14.64
CA GLN A 77 35.85 15.91 -13.92
C GLN A 77 36.85 15.11 -14.76
N THR A 78 36.39 14.05 -15.42
CA THR A 78 37.23 13.24 -16.32
C THR A 78 37.77 14.09 -17.46
N ASN A 79 36.93 14.94 -18.06
CA ASN A 79 37.36 15.86 -19.12
C ASN A 79 38.39 16.87 -18.61
N SER A 80 38.15 17.44 -17.43
CA SER A 80 39.05 18.41 -16.80
C SER A 80 40.42 17.81 -16.50
N LEU A 81 40.45 16.60 -15.93
CA LEU A 81 41.69 15.86 -15.67
C LEU A 81 42.42 15.48 -16.96
N PHE A 82 41.68 15.08 -18.00
CA PHE A 82 42.28 14.79 -19.31
C PHE A 82 42.96 16.04 -19.87
N ILE A 83 42.30 17.19 -19.83
CA ILE A 83 42.88 18.48 -20.27
C ILE A 83 44.12 18.81 -19.45
N ASP A 84 44.04 18.73 -18.12
CA ASP A 84 45.19 19.05 -17.27
C ASP A 84 46.39 18.16 -17.59
N ARG A 85 46.19 16.84 -17.64
CA ARG A 85 47.29 15.89 -17.86
C ARG A 85 47.85 15.93 -19.28
N GLN A 86 46.98 15.92 -20.29
CA GLN A 86 47.40 15.73 -21.68
C GLN A 86 47.72 17.03 -22.40
N LYS A 87 47.11 18.15 -21.98
CA LYS A 87 47.29 19.45 -22.64
C LYS A 87 48.14 20.38 -21.77
N CYS A 88 47.71 20.64 -20.54
CA CYS A 88 48.35 21.63 -19.68
C CYS A 88 49.73 21.16 -19.16
N MET A 89 49.79 19.99 -18.53
CA MET A 89 51.03 19.45 -17.93
C MET A 89 52.06 19.09 -19.00
N ALA A 90 51.62 18.53 -20.13
CA ALA A 90 52.49 18.29 -21.29
C ALA A 90 53.14 19.59 -21.82
N HIS A 91 52.40 20.70 -21.79
CA HIS A 91 52.95 22.02 -22.14
C HIS A 91 53.90 22.55 -21.05
N ARG A 92 53.51 22.45 -19.76
CA ARG A 92 54.31 22.89 -18.61
C ARG A 92 55.66 22.17 -18.51
N ALA A 93 55.71 20.89 -18.86
CA ALA A 93 56.94 20.09 -18.84
C ALA A 93 58.03 20.60 -19.80
N ARG A 94 57.70 21.49 -20.74
CA ARG A 94 58.68 22.11 -21.65
C ARG A 94 59.38 23.32 -21.05
N TYR A 95 58.89 23.86 -19.93
CA TYR A 95 59.51 25.01 -19.28
C TYR A 95 60.71 24.57 -18.43
N PRO A 96 61.81 25.35 -18.43
CA PRO A 96 62.93 25.07 -17.55
C PRO A 96 62.50 25.11 -16.07
N ALA A 97 63.21 24.38 -15.23
CA ALA A 97 62.99 24.44 -13.79
C ALA A 97 63.17 25.89 -13.29
N VAL A 98 62.43 26.27 -12.25
CA VAL A 98 62.45 27.64 -11.69
C VAL A 98 63.87 28.11 -11.37
N LEU A 99 64.75 27.21 -10.89
CA LEU A 99 66.15 27.52 -10.61
C LEU A 99 66.92 27.92 -11.88
N GLN A 100 66.71 27.20 -12.99
CA GLN A 100 67.31 27.53 -14.28
C GLN A 100 66.78 28.86 -14.84
N LEU A 101 65.48 29.14 -14.67
CA LEU A 101 64.89 30.43 -15.04
C LEU A 101 65.45 31.60 -14.21
N ALA A 102 65.82 31.34 -12.96
CA ALA A 102 66.46 32.32 -12.07
C ALA A 102 67.98 32.46 -12.30
N GLY A 103 68.55 31.75 -13.28
CA GLY A 103 69.97 31.82 -13.64
C GLY A 103 70.89 30.93 -12.80
N TYR A 104 70.36 30.05 -11.95
CA TYR A 104 71.13 29.04 -11.24
C TYR A 104 71.30 27.80 -12.13
N GLN A 105 72.53 27.31 -12.26
CA GLN A 105 72.89 26.17 -13.11
C GLN A 105 72.90 24.86 -12.32
#